data_AF-A0A076H7L2-F1
#
_entry.id   AF-A0A076H7L2-F1
#
_cell.length_a   1.000
_cell.length_b   1.000
_cell.length_c   1.000
_cell.angle_alpha   90.00
_cell.angle_beta   90.00
_cell.angle_gamma   90.00
#
_symmetry.space_group_name_H-M   'P 1'
#
loop_
_entity.id
_entity.type
_entity.pdbx_description
1 polymer ?
#
loop_
_entity_poly.entity_id
_entity_poly.type
_entity_poly.pdbx_seq_one_letter_code
_entity_poly.pdbx_strand_id
1 'polypeptide(L)'
;MRDPGPSSSGDVPTVLVRDREGHDLLCFLEQLIPLDGEDYALLTPVDTPVSLFRLSDGDSPEPITTVASSEPILSVADVVLQEHDLTLVRSAVTLTVSGELDEPDPDELEDDEDDEDDEETETYELLVSFMVDQQEYGLYIPLDPFFVVARMVDGQAELVEGEDFDRIQPRIEAEIEEREWPE
;
A
#
# COMPACT_ATOMS: atom_id res chain seq x y z
N MET A 1 -13.10 -43.82 -9.12
CA MET A 1 -12.21 -42.77 -8.59
C MET A 1 -12.56 -41.52 -9.37
N ARG A 2 -13.22 -40.56 -8.74
CA ARG A 2 -13.59 -39.29 -9.37
C ARG A 2 -12.50 -38.29 -9.04
N ASP A 3 -11.83 -37.83 -10.09
CA ASP A 3 -10.96 -36.67 -10.08
C ASP A 3 -11.83 -35.42 -9.79
N PRO A 4 -11.54 -34.61 -8.77
CA PRO A 4 -12.14 -33.30 -8.65
C PRO A 4 -11.33 -32.36 -9.57
N GLY A 5 -11.94 -31.96 -10.68
CA GLY A 5 -11.39 -30.88 -11.51
C GLY A 5 -11.25 -29.59 -10.70
N PRO A 6 -10.37 -28.66 -11.12
CA PRO A 6 -10.13 -27.42 -10.39
C PRO A 6 -11.43 -26.60 -10.36
N SER A 7 -11.90 -26.32 -9.15
CA SER A 7 -12.90 -25.31 -8.88
C SER A 7 -12.34 -23.96 -9.28
N SER A 8 -12.57 -23.53 -10.51
CA SER A 8 -12.27 -22.17 -10.96
C SER A 8 -13.35 -21.23 -10.41
N SER A 9 -13.13 -20.80 -9.17
CA SER A 9 -13.56 -19.49 -8.71
C SER A 9 -12.35 -18.58 -8.93
N GLY A 10 -12.51 -17.48 -9.66
CA GLY A 10 -11.43 -16.57 -10.07
C GLY A 10 -10.88 -15.72 -8.92
N ASP A 11 -10.56 -16.36 -7.79
CA ASP A 11 -9.94 -15.72 -6.64
C ASP A 11 -8.44 -15.58 -6.93
N VAL A 12 -7.93 -14.35 -6.89
CA VAL A 12 -6.49 -14.09 -6.95
C VAL A 12 -5.89 -14.67 -5.66
N PRO A 13 -4.89 -15.57 -5.73
CA PRO A 13 -4.36 -16.20 -4.54
C PRO A 13 -3.79 -15.16 -3.57
N THR A 14 -4.10 -15.27 -2.29
CA THR A 14 -3.54 -14.40 -1.25
C THR A 14 -2.36 -15.04 -0.54
N VAL A 15 -1.41 -14.21 -0.11
CA VAL A 15 -0.21 -14.61 0.63
C VAL A 15 0.06 -13.64 1.77
N LEU A 16 0.56 -14.16 2.89
CA LEU A 16 0.99 -13.35 4.02
C LEU A 16 2.48 -13.01 3.86
N VAL A 17 2.77 -11.72 3.72
CA VAL A 17 4.12 -11.17 3.66
C VAL A 17 4.55 -10.78 5.06
N ARG A 18 5.78 -11.13 5.44
CA ARG A 18 6.35 -10.78 6.74
C ARG A 18 7.61 -9.94 6.58
N ASP A 19 7.70 -8.85 7.35
CA ASP A 19 8.91 -8.03 7.46
C ASP A 19 9.91 -8.59 8.49
N ARG A 20 11.08 -7.95 8.62
CA ARG A 20 12.10 -8.32 9.62
C ARG A 20 11.68 -8.03 11.07
N GLU A 21 10.72 -7.15 11.29
CA GLU A 21 10.22 -6.78 12.63
C GLU A 21 9.12 -7.75 13.12
N GLY A 22 8.60 -8.59 12.22
CA GLY A 22 7.59 -9.60 12.49
C GLY A 22 6.15 -9.12 12.23
N HIS A 23 5.97 -7.96 11.60
CA HIS A 23 4.66 -7.52 11.14
C HIS A 23 4.24 -8.32 9.90
N ASP A 24 2.94 -8.47 9.75
CA ASP A 24 2.33 -9.20 8.65
C ASP A 24 1.55 -8.23 7.75
N LEU A 25 1.55 -8.50 6.45
CA LEU A 25 0.70 -7.85 5.47
C LEU A 25 0.09 -8.93 4.57
N LEU A 26 -1.24 -8.96 4.47
CA LEU A 26 -1.93 -9.85 3.55
C LEU A 26 -1.96 -9.19 2.16
N CYS A 27 -1.49 -9.93 1.16
CA CYS A 27 -1.43 -9.44 -0.22
C CYS A 27 -2.07 -10.41 -1.20
N PHE A 28 -2.59 -9.89 -2.31
CA PHE A 28 -2.84 -10.67 -3.51
C PHE A 28 -1.53 -10.95 -4.24
N LEU A 29 -1.39 -12.18 -4.76
CA LEU A 29 -0.27 -12.59 -5.59
C LEU A 29 -0.58 -12.27 -7.05
N GLU A 30 0.01 -11.19 -7.54
CA GLU A 30 -0.11 -10.74 -8.92
C GLU A 30 0.72 -11.64 -9.86
N GLN A 31 2.01 -11.80 -9.53
CA GLN A 31 2.92 -12.54 -10.40
C GLN A 31 4.06 -13.21 -9.62
N LEU A 32 4.45 -14.40 -10.06
CA LEU A 32 5.71 -15.04 -9.68
C LEU A 32 6.79 -14.78 -10.75
N ILE A 33 7.95 -14.34 -10.29
CA ILE A 33 9.11 -13.93 -11.08
C ILE A 33 10.31 -14.79 -10.66
N PRO A 34 10.67 -15.83 -11.45
CA PRO A 34 11.86 -16.62 -11.18
C PRO A 34 13.11 -15.82 -11.56
N LEU A 35 14.00 -15.56 -10.60
CA LEU A 35 15.22 -14.78 -10.81
C LEU A 35 16.40 -15.41 -10.06
N ASP A 36 17.48 -15.72 -10.78
CA ASP A 36 18.70 -16.37 -10.25
C ASP A 36 18.47 -17.68 -9.48
N GLY A 37 17.37 -18.39 -9.77
CA GLY A 37 17.02 -19.65 -9.10
C GLY A 37 16.25 -19.47 -7.79
N GLU A 38 15.87 -18.25 -7.44
CA GLU A 38 14.94 -17.92 -6.37
C GLU A 38 13.61 -17.46 -7.01
N ASP A 39 12.49 -17.73 -6.35
CA ASP A 39 11.18 -17.23 -6.78
C ASP A 39 10.85 -15.95 -6.03
N TYR A 40 10.64 -14.86 -6.77
CA TYR A 40 10.11 -13.60 -6.24
C TYR A 40 8.63 -13.48 -6.56
N ALA A 41 7.90 -12.74 -5.74
CA ALA A 41 6.50 -12.44 -5.92
C ALA A 41 6.31 -10.93 -6.01
N LEU A 42 5.56 -10.50 -7.03
CA LEU A 42 4.96 -9.18 -7.11
C LEU A 42 3.56 -9.27 -6.50
N LEU A 43 3.30 -8.39 -5.55
CA LEU A 43 2.16 -8.47 -4.66
C LEU A 43 1.47 -7.11 -4.54
N THR A 44 0.16 -7.12 -4.28
CA THR A 44 -0.63 -5.92 -3.95
C THR A 44 -1.31 -6.11 -2.59
N PRO A 45 -1.31 -5.11 -1.69
CA PRO A 45 -2.01 -5.19 -0.41
C PRO A 45 -3.50 -5.51 -0.56
N VAL A 46 -4.05 -6.34 0.32
CA VAL A 46 -5.50 -6.59 0.38
C VAL A 46 -6.25 -5.39 0.96
N ASP A 47 -5.69 -4.79 2.01
CA ASP A 47 -6.20 -3.56 2.62
C ASP A 47 -5.64 -2.33 1.90
N THR A 48 -6.35 -1.20 1.96
CA THR A 48 -5.98 0.02 1.25
C THR A 48 -4.72 0.66 1.85
N PRO A 49 -3.63 0.86 1.09
CA PRO A 49 -2.43 1.55 1.56
C PRO A 49 -2.72 3.00 1.93
N VAL A 50 -2.12 3.47 3.03
CA VAL A 50 -2.21 4.89 3.42
C VAL A 50 -0.86 5.45 3.86
N SER A 51 -0.68 6.74 3.62
CA SER A 51 0.50 7.51 3.99
C SER A 51 0.12 8.61 4.99
N LEU A 52 0.93 8.78 6.03
CA LEU A 52 0.73 9.82 7.03
C LEU A 52 1.51 11.08 6.62
N PHE A 53 0.82 12.21 6.60
CA PHE A 53 1.40 13.53 6.33
C PHE A 53 1.20 14.48 7.50
N ARG A 54 2.15 15.39 7.69
CA ARG A 54 1.99 16.58 8.52
C ARG A 54 1.50 17.71 7.64
N LEU A 55 0.43 18.38 8.05
CA LEU A 55 -0.14 19.52 7.33
C LEU A 55 0.29 20.82 8.00
N SER A 56 0.66 21.83 7.21
CA SER A 56 1.11 23.13 7.70
C SER A 56 0.37 24.24 6.95
N ASP A 57 -0.05 25.29 7.66
CA ASP A 57 -0.75 26.42 7.04
C ASP A 57 0.10 27.08 5.94
N GLY A 58 -0.28 26.89 4.67
CA GLY A 58 0.32 27.54 3.51
C GLY A 58 1.65 26.92 3.03
N ASP A 59 1.97 25.70 3.48
CA ASP A 59 3.08 24.89 2.98
C ASP A 59 2.53 23.53 2.50
N SER A 60 3.28 22.86 1.62
CA SER A 60 2.95 21.52 1.15
C SER A 60 2.91 20.47 2.28
N PRO A 61 2.02 19.47 2.21
CA PRO A 61 2.04 18.31 3.09
C PRO A 61 3.42 17.64 3.20
N GLU A 62 3.91 17.44 4.44
CA GLU A 62 5.19 16.76 4.67
C GLU A 62 4.99 15.27 4.99
N PRO A 63 5.52 14.32 4.19
CA PRO A 63 5.35 12.90 4.46
C PRO A 63 6.11 12.45 5.71
N ILE A 64 5.43 11.68 6.58
CA ILE A 64 6.01 11.08 7.78
C ILE A 64 6.38 9.63 7.48
N THR A 65 7.64 9.42 7.11
CA THR A 65 8.15 8.10 6.71
C THR A 65 8.56 7.20 7.88
N THR A 66 8.62 7.72 9.10
CA THR A 66 9.08 6.96 10.28
C THR A 66 7.95 6.68 11.27
N VAL A 67 7.33 5.50 11.13
CA VAL A 67 6.18 5.04 11.92
C VAL A 67 6.50 4.94 13.43
N ALA A 68 7.73 4.55 13.78
CA ALA A 68 8.14 4.35 15.17
C ALA A 68 8.13 5.64 16.02
N SER A 69 8.19 6.82 15.40
CA SER A 69 8.12 8.11 16.10
C SER A 69 6.71 8.72 16.11
N SER A 70 5.73 8.10 15.43
CA SER A 70 4.40 8.65 15.22
C SER A 70 3.28 7.91 15.94
N GLU A 71 3.55 6.91 16.78
CA GLU A 71 2.49 6.13 17.47
C GLU A 71 1.45 6.98 18.23
N PRO A 72 1.80 8.09 18.92
CA PRO A 72 0.78 8.96 19.53
C PRO A 72 -0.17 9.58 18.49
N ILE A 73 0.34 9.88 17.30
CA ILE A 73 -0.43 10.43 16.17
C ILE A 73 -1.33 9.34 15.60
N LEU A 74 -0.79 8.15 15.35
CA LEU A 74 -1.54 7.00 14.83
C LEU A 74 -2.65 6.54 15.78
N SER A 75 -2.44 6.66 17.10
CA SER A 75 -3.47 6.36 18.09
C SER A 75 -4.67 7.32 18.03
N VAL A 76 -4.47 8.57 17.60
CA VAL A 76 -5.56 9.50 17.34
C VAL A 76 -6.23 9.17 16.01
N ALA A 77 -5.45 8.82 14.99
CA ALA A 77 -5.97 8.37 13.70
C ALA A 77 -6.91 7.17 13.85
N ASP A 78 -6.58 6.19 14.71
CA ASP A 78 -7.46 5.05 15.00
C ASP A 78 -8.86 5.48 15.46
N VAL A 79 -8.95 6.51 16.28
CA VAL A 79 -10.24 6.99 16.83
C VAL A 79 -11.06 7.65 15.73
N VAL A 80 -10.41 8.45 14.88
CA VAL A 80 -11.08 9.15 13.78
C VAL A 80 -11.56 8.16 12.72
N LEU A 81 -10.72 7.19 12.34
CA LEU A 81 -11.08 6.15 11.37
C LEU A 81 -12.26 5.28 11.85
N GLN A 82 -12.39 5.04 13.15
CA GLN A 82 -13.54 4.31 13.70
C GLN A 82 -14.88 5.05 13.50
N GLU A 83 -14.89 6.38 13.36
CA GLU A 83 -16.11 7.13 13.02
C GLU A 83 -16.60 6.83 11.60
N HIS A 84 -15.71 6.27 10.76
CA HIS A 84 -15.96 5.86 9.38
C HIS A 84 -15.99 4.32 9.22
N ASP A 85 -16.09 3.55 10.31
CA ASP A 85 -16.03 2.07 10.29
C ASP A 85 -14.72 1.52 9.69
N LEU A 86 -13.63 2.30 9.74
CA LEU A 86 -12.30 1.94 9.26
C LEU A 86 -11.35 1.59 10.41
N THR A 87 -10.36 0.73 10.14
CA THR A 87 -9.32 0.32 11.10
C THR A 87 -7.93 0.49 10.51
N LEU A 88 -7.07 1.25 11.20
CA LEU A 88 -5.67 1.41 10.82
C LEU A 88 -4.82 0.20 11.24
N VAL A 89 -4.14 -0.40 10.28
CA VAL A 89 -3.28 -1.56 10.47
C VAL A 89 -1.82 -1.12 10.31
N ARG A 90 -1.01 -1.43 11.33
CA ARG A 90 0.46 -1.29 11.26
C ARG A 90 1.04 -2.54 10.61
N SER A 91 0.89 -2.65 9.31
CA SER A 91 1.35 -3.79 8.51
C SER A 91 2.85 -3.73 8.20
N ALA A 92 3.38 -4.83 7.67
CA ALA A 92 4.69 -4.83 7.04
C ALA A 92 4.75 -3.80 5.90
N VAL A 93 5.91 -3.16 5.70
CA VAL A 93 6.21 -2.19 4.64
C VAL A 93 5.52 -0.82 4.77
N THR A 94 4.20 -0.82 4.92
CA THR A 94 3.37 0.39 4.86
C THR A 94 2.22 0.32 5.85
N LEU A 95 1.57 1.45 6.12
CA LEU A 95 0.30 1.48 6.84
C LEU A 95 -0.83 1.10 5.87
N THR A 96 -1.82 0.37 6.36
CA THR A 96 -3.04 0.08 5.60
C THR A 96 -4.29 0.39 6.41
N VAL A 97 -5.41 0.60 5.72
CA VAL A 97 -6.71 0.75 6.34
C VAL A 97 -7.61 -0.37 5.86
N SER A 98 -8.22 -1.07 6.82
CA SER A 98 -9.21 -2.11 6.58
C SER A 98 -10.61 -1.59 6.85
N GLY A 99 -11.55 -1.88 5.97
CA GLY A 99 -12.93 -1.42 6.03
C GLY A 99 -13.48 -1.12 4.63
N GLU A 100 -14.74 -0.69 4.56
CA GLU A 100 -15.36 -0.27 3.29
C GLU A 100 -15.15 1.24 3.15
N LEU A 101 -14.40 1.65 2.11
CA LEU A 101 -14.28 3.04 1.72
C LEU A 101 -15.46 3.41 0.83
N ASP A 102 -16.05 4.58 1.04
CA ASP A 102 -17.04 5.12 0.13
C ASP A 102 -16.37 5.44 -1.21
N GLU A 103 -17.04 5.08 -2.32
CA GLU A 103 -16.58 5.46 -3.65
C GLU A 103 -16.70 6.99 -3.80
N PRO A 104 -15.69 7.69 -4.35
CA PRO A 104 -15.79 9.13 -4.58
C PRO A 104 -16.99 9.42 -5.50
N ASP A 105 -17.79 10.42 -5.16
CA ASP A 105 -18.95 10.79 -5.97
C ASP A 105 -18.44 11.42 -7.28
N PRO A 106 -18.78 10.87 -8.45
CA PRO A 106 -18.26 11.35 -9.73
C PRO A 106 -18.67 12.81 -10.03
N ASP A 107 -19.70 13.32 -9.36
CA ASP A 107 -20.15 14.71 -9.50
C ASP A 107 -19.33 15.70 -8.64
N GLU A 108 -18.51 15.23 -7.68
CA GLU A 108 -17.59 16.08 -6.86
C GLU A 108 -16.22 16.27 -7.51
N LEU A 109 -15.88 15.51 -8.56
CA LEU A 109 -14.61 15.56 -9.28
C LEU A 109 -14.48 16.75 -10.27
N GLU A 110 -15.48 17.63 -10.36
CA GLU A 110 -15.57 18.67 -11.41
C GLU A 110 -15.23 20.12 -10.99
N ASP A 111 -14.77 20.42 -9.76
CA ASP A 111 -14.76 21.82 -9.28
C ASP A 111 -13.47 22.38 -8.62
N ASP A 112 -12.29 21.77 -8.79
CA ASP A 112 -11.01 22.32 -8.30
C ASP A 112 -10.02 22.70 -9.43
N GLU A 113 -10.53 23.21 -10.56
CA GLU A 113 -9.69 23.73 -11.66
C GLU A 113 -9.10 25.14 -11.38
N ASP A 114 -9.36 25.76 -10.21
CA ASP A 114 -9.03 27.17 -9.91
C ASP A 114 -7.93 27.38 -8.83
N ASP A 115 -7.37 26.33 -8.23
CA ASP A 115 -6.20 26.44 -7.33
C ASP A 115 -4.95 25.82 -7.99
N GLU A 116 -4.23 26.65 -8.76
CA GLU A 116 -3.01 26.31 -9.53
C GLU A 116 -1.78 25.92 -8.66
N ASP A 117 -1.91 25.58 -7.37
CA ASP A 117 -0.78 25.35 -6.43
C ASP A 117 -0.75 23.94 -5.78
N ASP A 118 -1.67 23.03 -6.08
CA ASP A 118 -1.77 21.71 -5.44
C ASP A 118 -1.39 20.54 -6.38
N GLU A 119 -0.14 20.54 -6.87
CA GLU A 119 0.46 19.42 -7.64
C GLU A 119 0.42 18.07 -6.87
N GLU A 120 0.19 18.09 -5.54
CA GLU A 120 0.15 16.88 -4.70
C GLU A 120 -1.19 16.15 -4.74
N THR A 121 -2.30 16.82 -5.09
CA THR A 121 -3.64 16.21 -5.23
C THR A 121 -3.68 15.20 -6.39
N GLU A 122 -2.75 15.31 -7.35
CA GLU A 122 -2.63 14.38 -8.47
C GLU A 122 -2.02 13.02 -8.08
N THR A 123 -1.33 12.93 -6.93
CA THR A 123 -0.66 11.69 -6.49
C THR A 123 -1.34 11.04 -5.28
N TYR A 124 -2.08 11.82 -4.49
CA TYR A 124 -2.68 11.36 -3.25
C TYR A 124 -4.11 11.89 -3.07
N GLU A 125 -4.97 11.06 -2.50
CA GLU A 125 -6.32 11.42 -2.07
C GLU A 125 -6.39 11.52 -0.55
N LEU A 126 -6.93 12.63 -0.01
CA LEU A 126 -7.10 12.79 1.44
C LEU A 126 -8.21 11.85 1.95
N LEU A 127 -7.85 10.91 2.84
CA LEU A 127 -8.80 10.02 3.50
C LEU A 127 -9.45 10.68 4.73
N VAL A 128 -8.62 11.13 5.67
CA VAL A 128 -9.05 11.82 6.89
C VAL A 128 -7.97 12.79 7.37
N SER A 129 -8.37 13.95 7.91
CA SER A 129 -7.48 14.85 8.65
C SER A 129 -7.85 14.92 10.12
N PHE A 130 -6.86 15.17 10.98
CA PHE A 130 -7.03 15.20 12.42
C PHE A 130 -5.94 16.01 13.13
N MET A 131 -6.27 16.49 14.34
CA MET A 131 -5.41 17.37 15.14
C MET A 131 -4.77 16.61 16.31
N VAL A 132 -3.44 16.74 16.46
CA VAL A 132 -2.68 16.23 17.60
C VAL A 132 -1.77 17.33 18.14
N ASP A 133 -1.91 17.70 19.41
CA ASP A 133 -1.09 18.74 20.07
C ASP A 133 -1.03 20.10 19.31
N GLN A 134 -2.14 20.52 18.70
CA GLN A 134 -2.26 21.72 17.85
C GLN A 134 -1.52 21.63 16.50
N GLN A 135 -1.05 20.45 16.13
CA GLN A 135 -0.50 20.15 14.82
C GLN A 135 -1.53 19.33 14.03
N GLU A 136 -1.78 19.73 12.78
CA GLU A 136 -2.66 19.00 11.87
C GLU A 136 -1.90 17.91 11.12
N TYR A 137 -2.57 16.78 10.92
CA TYR A 137 -2.08 15.61 10.20
C TYR A 137 -3.17 15.08 9.27
N GLY A 138 -2.78 14.41 8.20
CA GLY A 138 -3.68 13.74 7.28
C GLY A 138 -3.22 12.32 6.97
N LEU A 139 -4.17 11.40 6.82
CA LEU A 139 -3.94 10.13 6.15
C LEU A 139 -4.39 10.26 4.70
N TYR A 140 -3.53 9.84 3.79
CA TYR A 140 -3.76 9.93 2.35
C TYR A 140 -3.65 8.57 1.70
N ILE A 141 -4.50 8.30 0.72
CA ILE A 141 -4.45 7.12 -0.14
C ILE A 141 -3.61 7.47 -1.37
N PRO A 142 -2.53 6.72 -1.68
CA PRO A 142 -1.81 6.90 -2.93
C PRO A 142 -2.71 6.54 -4.12
N LEU A 143 -2.77 7.41 -5.13
CA LEU A 143 -3.52 7.17 -6.36
C LEU A 143 -2.80 6.16 -7.29
N ASP A 144 -1.47 6.11 -7.20
CA ASP A 144 -0.67 5.09 -7.89
C ASP A 144 -0.79 3.71 -7.21
N PRO A 145 -0.84 2.61 -7.99
CA PRO A 145 -0.85 1.26 -7.44
C PRO A 145 0.35 0.97 -6.54
N PHE A 146 0.09 0.41 -5.35
CA PHE A 146 1.13 0.04 -4.41
C PHE A 146 1.57 -1.42 -4.59
N PHE A 147 2.83 -1.63 -4.98
CA PHE A 147 3.40 -2.96 -5.15
C PHE A 147 4.37 -3.34 -4.03
N VAL A 148 4.32 -4.60 -3.63
CA VAL A 148 5.23 -5.22 -2.67
C VAL A 148 6.02 -6.32 -3.37
N VAL A 149 7.33 -6.35 -3.13
CA VAL A 149 8.21 -7.42 -3.60
C VAL A 149 8.56 -8.33 -2.43
N ALA A 150 8.26 -9.62 -2.57
CA ALA A 150 8.65 -10.63 -1.60
C ALA A 150 9.45 -11.75 -2.25
N ARG A 151 10.32 -12.37 -1.47
CA ARG A 151 10.99 -13.63 -1.84
C ARG A 151 10.20 -14.80 -1.29
N MET A 152 9.96 -15.79 -2.13
CA MET A 152 9.26 -17.02 -1.75
C MET A 152 10.26 -18.04 -1.20
N VAL A 153 10.15 -18.34 0.10
CA VAL A 153 11.00 -19.31 0.80
C VAL A 153 10.11 -20.35 1.47
N ASP A 154 10.22 -21.62 1.06
CA ASP A 154 9.43 -22.74 1.60
C ASP A 154 7.90 -22.47 1.64
N GLY A 155 7.39 -21.72 0.66
CA GLY A 155 5.97 -21.34 0.56
C GLY A 155 5.55 -20.16 1.45
N GLN A 156 6.50 -19.47 2.08
CA GLN A 156 6.28 -18.23 2.81
C GLN A 156 6.84 -17.05 2.00
N ALA A 157 6.18 -15.89 2.06
CA ALA A 157 6.65 -14.66 1.46
C ALA A 157 7.43 -13.84 2.49
N GLU A 158 8.74 -13.72 2.28
CA GLU A 158 9.61 -12.83 3.06
C GLU A 158 9.75 -11.50 2.33
N LEU A 159 9.46 -10.39 3.00
CA LEU A 159 9.60 -9.07 2.42
C LEU A 159 11.05 -8.84 1.92
N VAL A 160 11.19 -8.29 0.72
CA VAL A 160 12.46 -7.76 0.24
C VAL A 160 12.50 -6.27 0.51
N GLU A 161 13.47 -5.81 1.30
CA GLU A 161 13.56 -4.43 1.77
C GLU A 161 15.02 -3.94 1.87
N GLY A 162 15.19 -2.61 1.83
CA GLY A 162 16.50 -1.95 1.88
C GLY A 162 17.39 -2.30 0.68
N GLU A 163 18.69 -2.50 0.92
CA GLU A 163 19.69 -2.72 -0.14
C GLU A 163 19.38 -3.93 -1.05
N ASP A 164 18.68 -4.95 -0.52
CA ASP A 164 18.25 -6.10 -1.33
C ASP A 164 17.14 -5.72 -2.31
N PHE A 165 16.23 -4.82 -1.90
CA PHE A 165 15.16 -4.31 -2.74
C PHE A 165 15.73 -3.44 -3.86
N ASP A 166 16.60 -2.49 -3.53
CA ASP A 166 17.29 -1.61 -4.50
C ASP A 166 18.03 -2.42 -5.59
N ARG A 167 18.57 -3.57 -5.22
CA ARG A 167 19.27 -4.46 -6.16
C ARG A 167 18.32 -5.29 -7.02
N ILE A 168 17.18 -5.72 -6.48
CA ILE A 168 16.29 -6.69 -7.14
C ILE A 168 15.22 -6.01 -8.00
N GLN A 169 14.70 -4.86 -7.57
CA GLN A 169 13.59 -4.18 -8.24
C GLN A 169 13.85 -3.96 -9.73
N PRO A 170 15.00 -3.38 -10.16
CA PRO A 170 15.24 -3.13 -11.58
C PRO A 170 15.29 -4.41 -12.42
N ARG A 171 15.63 -5.53 -11.80
CA ARG A 171 15.70 -6.84 -12.47
C ARG A 171 14.32 -7.47 -12.58
N ILE A 172 13.49 -7.32 -11.56
CA ILE A 172 12.09 -7.74 -11.61
C ILE A 172 11.34 -6.95 -12.68
N GLU A 173 11.52 -5.63 -12.74
CA GLU A 173 10.93 -4.77 -13.77
C GLU A 173 11.33 -5.21 -15.17
N ALA A 174 12.63 -5.48 -15.40
CA ALA A 174 13.13 -5.98 -16.69
C ALA A 174 12.52 -7.34 -17.08
N GLU A 175 12.39 -8.27 -16.14
CA GLU A 175 11.77 -9.58 -16.39
C GLU A 175 10.27 -9.45 -16.70
N ILE A 176 9.56 -8.51 -16.07
CA ILE A 176 8.15 -8.25 -16.37
C ILE A 176 8.02 -7.65 -17.78
N GLU A 177 8.81 -6.64 -18.11
CA GLU A 177 8.78 -5.97 -19.41
C GLU A 177 9.02 -6.96 -20.57
N GLU A 178 10.02 -7.85 -20.43
CA GLU A 178 10.31 -8.88 -21.44
C GLU A 178 9.13 -9.85 -21.67
N ARG A 179 8.38 -10.15 -20.60
CA ARG A 179 7.23 -11.07 -20.68
C ARG A 179 6.00 -10.43 -21.30
N GLU A 180 5.77 -9.14 -21.02
CA GLU A 180 4.62 -8.41 -21.55
C GLU A 180 4.81 -7.97 -23.02
N TRP A 181 6.05 -7.68 -23.41
CA TRP A 181 6.41 -7.32 -24.79
C TRP A 181 7.55 -8.19 -25.36
N PRO A 182 7.26 -9.48 -25.70
CA PRO A 182 8.25 -10.32 -26.35
C PRO A 182 8.54 -9.82 -27.78
N GLU A 183 9.82 -9.60 -28.09
CA GLU A 183 10.30 -9.21 -29.44
C GLU A 183 9.99 -10.23 -30.55
#